data_AF-X1GKM2-F1
#
_entry.id   AF-X1GKM2-F1
#
_cell.length_a   1.000
_cell.length_b   1.000
_cell.length_c   1.000
_cell.angle_alpha   90.00
_cell.angle_beta   90.00
_cell.angle_gamma   90.00
#
_symmetry.space_group_name_H-M   'P 1'
#
loop_
_entity.id
_entity.type
_entity.pdbx_description
1 polymer ?
#
loop_
_entity_poly.entity_id
_entity_poly.type
_entity_poly.pdbx_seq_one_letter_code
_entity_poly.pdbx_strand_id
1 'polypeptide(L)'
;MSRKSKNGFTLIELIVVVAIIGVLVLLGLRTYVPQKERASNSIAKVNASTVQTMLVGYMGSHDILVVSAAADITAALNGVVAETGTPLESMVNPYSDTAGVYHIDTAGTSDFDAAVVGHQGKVSVLCKADNDLLVNARGKEGEPLFDFNNALPANKH
;
A
#
# COMPACT_ATOMS: atom_id res chain seq x y z
N MET A 1 43.08 45.69 21.73
CA MET A 1 42.69 45.02 20.48
C MET A 1 42.69 43.51 20.72
N SER A 2 41.52 42.90 20.92
CA SER A 2 41.40 41.46 21.24
C SER A 2 41.61 40.63 19.97
N ARG A 3 42.67 39.81 19.92
CA ARG A 3 42.89 38.84 18.83
C ARG A 3 41.93 37.67 19.04
N LYS A 4 40.87 37.63 18.25
CA LYS A 4 39.93 36.51 18.20
C LYS A 4 40.68 35.27 17.69
N SER A 5 40.91 34.27 18.54
CA SER A 5 41.55 33.01 18.17
C SER A 5 40.69 32.29 17.13
N LYS A 6 41.25 32.05 15.94
CA LYS A 6 40.60 31.21 14.93
C LYS A 6 40.92 29.76 15.26
N ASN A 7 40.04 29.10 16.01
CA ASN A 7 40.11 27.67 16.25
C ASN A 7 39.53 26.96 15.02
N GLY A 8 40.40 26.61 14.06
CA GLY A 8 40.03 25.78 12.91
C GLY A 8 40.07 24.30 13.28
N PHE A 9 39.13 23.53 12.77
CA PHE A 9 39.13 22.06 12.87
C PHE A 9 40.35 21.48 12.13
N THR A 10 40.95 20.44 12.69
CA THR A 10 42.08 19.73 12.07
C THR A 10 41.57 18.74 11.01
N LEU A 11 42.39 18.48 9.98
CA LEU A 11 42.06 17.48 8.95
C LEU A 11 41.88 16.07 9.55
N ILE A 12 42.62 15.75 10.61
CA ILE A 12 42.53 14.45 11.26
C ILE A 12 41.21 14.28 12.03
N GLU A 13 40.72 15.32 12.69
CA GLU A 13 39.41 15.30 13.35
C GLU A 13 38.31 15.04 12.33
N LEU A 14 38.36 15.72 11.18
CA LEU A 14 37.38 15.54 10.12
C LEU A 14 37.41 14.09 9.57
N ILE A 15 38.61 13.53 9.38
CA ILE A 15 38.79 12.16 8.87
C ILE A 15 38.24 11.11 9.85
N VAL A 16 38.47 11.28 11.16
CA VAL A 16 37.94 10.36 12.17
C VAL A 16 36.41 10.42 12.22
N VAL A 17 35.82 11.61 12.10
CA VAL A 17 34.36 11.77 12.09
C VAL A 17 33.73 11.06 10.89
N VAL A 18 34.24 11.26 9.67
CA VAL A 18 33.69 10.58 8.49
C VAL A 18 33.92 9.07 8.52
N ALA A 19 35.02 8.61 9.11
CA ALA A 19 35.27 7.18 9.31
C ALA A 19 34.23 6.55 10.23
N ILE A 20 33.90 7.21 11.36
CA ILE A 20 32.88 6.72 12.29
C ILE A 20 31.49 6.77 11.67
N ILE A 21 31.10 7.87 11.00
CA ILE A 21 29.82 7.98 10.30
C ILE A 21 29.69 6.89 9.22
N GLY A 22 30.77 6.59 8.49
CA GLY A 22 30.79 5.51 7.50
C GLY A 22 30.46 4.14 8.10
N VAL A 23 31.03 3.81 9.27
CA VAL A 23 30.72 2.56 9.98
C VAL A 23 29.26 2.53 10.45
N LEU A 24 28.75 3.63 11.00
CA LEU A 24 27.37 3.72 11.49
C LEU A 24 26.34 3.55 10.38
N VAL A 25 26.54 4.21 9.24
CA VAL A 25 25.65 4.09 8.07
C VAL A 25 25.63 2.66 7.54
N LEU A 26 26.78 1.99 7.50
CA LEU A 26 26.90 0.63 7.00
C LEU A 26 26.14 -0.40 7.86
N LEU A 27 26.07 -0.17 9.18
CA LEU A 27 25.26 -0.97 10.09
C LEU A 27 23.76 -0.62 10.01
N GLY A 28 23.43 0.68 9.96
CA GLY A 28 22.04 1.15 9.96
C GLY A 28 21.25 0.86 8.67
N LEU A 29 21.93 0.80 7.52
CA LEU A 29 21.29 0.51 6.24
C LEU A 29 20.66 -0.90 6.18
N ARG A 30 21.27 -1.88 6.84
CA ARG A 30 20.78 -3.28 6.78
C ARG A 30 19.39 -3.44 7.39
N THR A 31 19.06 -2.65 8.41
CA THR A 31 17.75 -2.71 9.08
C THR A 31 16.69 -1.84 8.40
N TYR A 32 17.10 -0.83 7.65
CA TYR A 32 16.18 0.15 7.06
C TYR A 32 15.27 -0.44 5.99
N VAL A 33 15.82 -1.20 5.03
CA VAL A 33 15.06 -1.77 3.91
C VAL A 33 13.87 -2.63 4.35
N PRO A 34 14.03 -3.65 5.22
CA PRO A 34 12.89 -4.47 5.64
C PRO A 34 11.90 -3.70 6.53
N GLN A 35 12.33 -2.68 7.27
CA GLN A 35 11.43 -1.84 8.05
C GLN A 35 10.56 -0.98 7.14
N LYS A 36 11.12 -0.39 6.08
CA LYS A 36 10.36 0.36 5.08
C LYS A 36 9.31 -0.52 4.42
N GLU A 37 9.69 -1.73 4.01
CA GLU A 37 8.76 -2.68 3.38
C GLU A 37 7.63 -3.09 4.33
N ARG A 38 7.94 -3.39 5.61
CA ARG A 38 6.91 -3.67 6.62
C ARG A 38 5.97 -2.48 6.84
N ALA A 39 6.49 -1.26 6.84
CA ALA A 39 5.67 -0.05 6.97
C ALA A 39 4.74 0.11 5.75
N SER A 40 5.27 -0.05 4.53
CA SER A 40 4.48 -0.02 3.30
C SER A 40 3.40 -1.11 3.27
N ASN A 41 3.73 -2.35 3.66
CA ASN A 41 2.75 -3.43 3.81
C ASN A 41 1.68 -3.11 4.87
N SER A 42 2.05 -2.46 5.98
CA SER A 42 1.07 -2.02 6.99
C SER A 42 0.11 -0.99 6.43
N ILE A 43 0.60 -0.03 5.62
CA ILE A 43 -0.25 0.96 4.96
C ILE A 43 -1.21 0.27 3.99
N ALA A 44 -0.72 -0.65 3.16
CA ALA A 44 -1.56 -1.40 2.23
C ALA A 44 -2.67 -2.18 2.95
N LYS A 45 -2.38 -2.79 4.11
CA LYS A 45 -3.37 -3.49 4.95
C LYS A 45 -4.43 -2.55 5.54
N VAL A 46 -4.03 -1.37 6.00
CA VAL A 46 -4.97 -0.34 6.49
C VAL A 46 -5.84 0.16 5.34
N ASN A 47 -5.25 0.37 4.15
CA ASN A 47 -5.99 0.73 2.96
C ASN A 47 -7.05 -0.34 2.62
N ALA A 48 -6.68 -1.62 2.67
CA ALA A 48 -7.63 -2.71 2.43
C ALA A 48 -8.79 -2.74 3.44
N SER A 49 -8.51 -2.49 4.72
CA SER A 49 -9.55 -2.42 5.77
C SER A 49 -10.51 -1.23 5.57
N THR A 50 -9.98 -0.10 5.07
CA THR A 50 -10.78 1.08 4.74
C THR A 50 -11.68 0.82 3.54
N VAL A 51 -11.12 0.24 2.46
CA VAL A 51 -11.89 -0.17 1.27
C VAL A 51 -12.98 -1.17 1.63
N GLN A 52 -12.68 -2.18 2.46
CA GLN A 52 -13.67 -3.12 2.98
C GLN A 52 -14.83 -2.39 3.68
N THR A 53 -14.52 -1.43 4.55
CA THR A 53 -15.53 -0.65 5.27
C THR A 53 -16.40 0.18 4.31
N MET A 54 -15.80 0.79 3.29
CA MET A 54 -16.54 1.54 2.25
C MET A 54 -17.49 0.62 1.47
N LEU A 55 -17.02 -0.57 1.07
CA LEU A 55 -17.84 -1.56 0.35
C LEU A 55 -19.02 -2.04 1.19
N VAL A 56 -18.78 -2.44 2.44
CA VAL A 56 -19.85 -2.88 3.37
C VAL A 56 -20.84 -1.74 3.63
N GLY A 57 -20.35 -0.51 3.81
CA GLY A 57 -21.20 0.67 3.98
C GLY A 57 -22.10 0.93 2.77
N TYR A 58 -21.54 0.80 1.56
CA TYR A 58 -22.28 0.94 0.31
C TYR A 58 -23.37 -0.13 0.16
N MET A 59 -23.05 -1.39 0.49
CA MET A 59 -23.99 -2.52 0.47
C MET A 59 -25.17 -2.36 1.43
N GLY A 60 -25.07 -1.49 2.44
CA GLY A 60 -26.19 -1.16 3.33
C GLY A 60 -27.36 -0.47 2.62
N SER A 61 -27.09 0.26 1.52
CA SER A 61 -28.11 1.01 0.76
C SER A 61 -28.25 0.57 -0.70
N HIS A 62 -27.24 -0.11 -1.24
CA HIS A 62 -27.18 -0.56 -2.62
C HIS A 62 -26.84 -2.06 -2.67
N ASP A 63 -26.95 -2.67 -3.84
CA ASP A 63 -26.45 -4.00 -4.11
C ASP A 63 -25.22 -3.91 -5.02
N ILE A 64 -24.25 -4.79 -4.80
CA ILE A 64 -23.14 -5.02 -5.72
C ILE A 64 -23.41 -6.35 -6.39
N LEU A 65 -23.70 -6.33 -7.69
CA LEU A 65 -24.02 -7.53 -8.45
C LEU A 65 -22.79 -7.96 -9.26
N VAL A 66 -22.58 -9.28 -9.41
CA VAL A 66 -21.44 -9.81 -10.18
C VAL A 66 -21.42 -9.26 -11.61
N VAL A 67 -22.60 -9.08 -12.22
CA VAL A 67 -22.74 -8.58 -13.60
C VAL A 67 -22.30 -7.12 -13.76
N SER A 68 -22.38 -6.32 -12.70
CA SER A 68 -22.05 -4.88 -12.67
C SER A 68 -20.94 -4.55 -11.68
N ALA A 69 -20.21 -5.55 -11.19
CA ALA A 69 -19.27 -5.43 -10.09
C ALA A 69 -18.27 -4.29 -10.28
N ALA A 70 -17.71 -4.13 -11.49
CA ALA A 70 -16.78 -3.04 -11.78
C ALA A 70 -17.39 -1.64 -11.59
N ALA A 71 -18.64 -1.44 -12.02
CA ALA A 71 -19.34 -0.16 -11.90
C ALA A 71 -19.77 0.09 -10.44
N ASP A 72 -20.34 -0.92 -9.79
CA ASP A 72 -20.86 -0.83 -8.43
C ASP A 72 -19.74 -0.62 -7.41
N ILE A 73 -18.61 -1.32 -7.55
CA ILE A 73 -17.42 -1.15 -6.71
C ILE A 73 -16.82 0.25 -6.92
N THR A 74 -16.77 0.73 -8.17
CA THR A 74 -16.30 2.10 -8.44
C THR A 74 -17.21 3.14 -7.82
N ALA A 75 -18.54 2.94 -7.86
CA ALA A 75 -19.50 3.81 -7.18
C ALA A 75 -19.34 3.77 -5.65
N ALA A 76 -19.11 2.59 -5.07
CA ALA A 76 -18.84 2.41 -3.65
C ALA A 76 -17.55 3.11 -3.19
N LEU A 77 -16.59 3.29 -4.10
CA LEU A 77 -15.32 3.96 -3.86
C LEU A 77 -15.34 5.41 -4.41
N ASN A 78 -16.48 6.09 -4.25
CA ASN A 78 -16.70 7.50 -4.59
C ASN A 78 -16.44 7.86 -6.06
N GLY A 79 -16.59 6.92 -6.99
CA GLY A 79 -16.37 7.15 -8.42
C GLY A 79 -14.91 7.34 -8.81
N VAL A 80 -13.97 7.09 -7.89
CA VAL A 80 -12.53 7.09 -8.18
C VAL A 80 -12.25 5.93 -9.11
N VAL A 81 -11.72 6.16 -10.31
CA VAL A 81 -11.42 5.07 -11.25
C VAL A 81 -10.24 4.25 -10.72
N ALA A 82 -10.41 2.92 -10.73
CA ALA A 82 -9.33 1.96 -10.47
C ALA A 82 -8.10 2.28 -11.35
N GLU A 83 -6.91 1.93 -10.86
CA GLU A 83 -5.62 2.05 -11.59
C GLU A 83 -5.04 3.46 -11.77
N THR A 84 -5.85 4.52 -11.75
CA THR A 84 -5.36 5.90 -11.93
C THR A 84 -4.79 6.40 -10.61
N GLY A 85 -3.64 7.08 -10.61
CA GLY A 85 -3.00 7.70 -9.42
C GLY A 85 -3.83 8.78 -8.70
N THR A 86 -5.14 8.81 -8.92
CA THR A 86 -6.11 9.56 -8.13
C THR A 86 -6.22 8.94 -6.73
N PRO A 87 -5.96 9.71 -5.67
CA PRO A 87 -6.12 9.22 -4.30
C PRO A 87 -7.60 8.94 -4.00
N LEU A 88 -7.86 7.82 -3.34
CA LEU A 88 -9.17 7.49 -2.78
C LEU A 88 -9.22 8.04 -1.36
N GLU A 89 -10.02 9.08 -1.09
CA GLU A 89 -10.16 9.69 0.25
C GLU A 89 -8.81 9.93 0.99
N SER A 90 -7.80 10.45 0.27
CA SER A 90 -6.43 10.69 0.77
C SER A 90 -5.57 9.45 0.98
N MET A 91 -6.07 8.25 0.68
CA MET A 91 -5.25 7.04 0.63
C MET A 91 -4.26 7.13 -0.53
N VAL A 92 -3.06 6.61 -0.31
CA VAL A 92 -1.97 6.56 -1.29
C VAL A 92 -1.45 5.13 -1.38
N ASN A 93 -1.01 4.74 -2.57
CA ASN A 93 -0.31 3.48 -2.77
C ASN A 93 1.10 3.58 -2.16
N PRO A 94 1.45 2.74 -1.17
CA PRO A 94 2.71 2.87 -0.43
C PRO A 94 3.97 2.42 -1.20
N TYR A 95 3.80 1.92 -2.42
CA TYR A 95 4.87 1.41 -3.27
C TYR A 95 4.95 2.12 -4.64
N SER A 96 3.97 2.93 -5.01
CA SER A 96 3.94 3.64 -6.28
C SER A 96 3.27 5.00 -6.15
N ASP A 97 3.90 6.04 -6.70
CA ASP A 97 3.35 7.39 -6.74
C ASP A 97 2.44 7.63 -7.96
N THR A 98 2.41 6.67 -8.90
CA THR A 98 1.67 6.79 -10.17
C THR A 98 0.45 5.87 -10.22
N ALA A 99 0.52 4.71 -9.54
CA ALA A 99 -0.55 3.74 -9.54
C ALA A 99 -1.66 4.13 -8.55
N GLY A 100 -2.91 3.80 -8.91
CA GLY A 100 -4.05 3.98 -8.00
C GLY A 100 -3.99 3.15 -6.72
N VAL A 101 -4.93 3.42 -5.82
CA VAL A 101 -5.03 2.75 -4.51
C VAL A 101 -5.62 1.35 -4.61
N TYR A 102 -6.48 1.10 -5.60
CA TYR A 102 -7.21 -0.16 -5.69
C TYR A 102 -7.31 -0.67 -7.14
N HIS A 103 -7.61 -1.95 -7.25
CA HIS A 103 -7.85 -2.70 -8.47
C HIS A 103 -9.09 -3.59 -8.28
N ILE A 104 -9.87 -3.76 -9.35
CA ILE A 104 -11.05 -4.62 -9.34
C ILE A 104 -10.70 -5.89 -10.13
N ASP A 105 -10.68 -7.03 -9.45
CA ASP A 105 -10.47 -8.31 -10.07
C ASP A 105 -11.80 -8.84 -10.62
N THR A 106 -11.92 -8.83 -11.94
CA THR A 106 -13.05 -9.37 -12.69
C THR A 106 -12.69 -10.67 -13.45
N ALA A 107 -11.50 -11.24 -13.23
CA ALA A 107 -10.98 -12.32 -14.06
C ALA A 107 -11.41 -13.72 -13.58
N GLY A 108 -11.61 -14.64 -14.53
CA GLY A 108 -11.95 -16.05 -14.27
C GLY A 108 -10.83 -16.89 -13.63
N THR A 109 -9.62 -16.34 -13.48
CA THR A 109 -8.54 -16.82 -12.62
C THR A 109 -8.19 -15.69 -11.67
N SER A 110 -8.46 -15.84 -10.38
CA SER A 110 -8.38 -14.71 -9.46
C SER A 110 -6.93 -14.26 -9.25
N ASP A 111 -6.67 -12.97 -9.43
CA ASP A 111 -5.40 -12.34 -9.08
C ASP A 111 -5.17 -12.37 -7.56
N PHE A 112 -6.18 -12.77 -6.77
CA PHE A 112 -6.08 -13.03 -5.34
C PHE A 112 -5.17 -14.21 -4.97
N ASP A 113 -4.87 -15.11 -5.91
CA ASP A 113 -4.06 -16.31 -5.65
C ASP A 113 -2.63 -16.23 -6.20
N ALA A 114 -2.33 -15.22 -7.01
CA ALA A 114 -1.04 -15.08 -7.69
C ALA A 114 -0.42 -13.70 -7.45
N ALA A 115 0.90 -13.61 -7.45
CA ALA A 115 1.59 -12.32 -7.43
C ALA A 115 1.51 -11.67 -8.82
N VAL A 116 1.09 -10.39 -8.86
CA VAL A 116 0.94 -9.61 -10.10
C VAL A 116 1.62 -8.27 -9.92
N VAL A 117 2.75 -8.06 -10.60
CA VAL A 117 3.60 -6.87 -10.45
C VAL A 117 2.85 -5.56 -10.72
N GLY A 118 1.86 -5.58 -11.61
CA GLY A 118 1.00 -4.42 -11.90
C GLY A 118 0.09 -3.99 -10.75
N HIS A 119 -0.05 -4.82 -9.71
CA HIS A 119 -0.91 -4.57 -8.55
C HIS A 119 -0.13 -4.25 -7.27
N GLN A 120 1.17 -3.98 -7.37
CA GLN A 120 2.01 -3.60 -6.25
C GLN A 120 1.37 -2.48 -5.40
N GLY A 121 1.21 -2.73 -4.10
CA GLY A 121 0.66 -1.77 -3.14
C GLY A 121 -0.82 -1.40 -3.28
N LYS A 122 -1.52 -1.98 -4.26
CA LYS A 122 -2.95 -1.77 -4.45
C LYS A 122 -3.76 -2.60 -3.45
N VAL A 123 -5.02 -2.24 -3.32
CA VAL A 123 -6.06 -3.08 -2.73
C VAL A 123 -6.79 -3.79 -3.86
N SER A 124 -6.69 -5.10 -3.93
CA SER A 124 -7.49 -5.91 -4.85
C SER A 124 -8.86 -6.15 -4.24
N VAL A 125 -9.91 -6.00 -5.05
CA VAL A 125 -11.30 -6.29 -4.68
C VAL A 125 -11.85 -7.31 -5.66
N LEU A 126 -12.32 -8.46 -5.16
CA LEU A 126 -12.92 -9.54 -5.94
C LEU A 126 -14.39 -9.67 -5.58
N CYS A 127 -15.27 -9.65 -6.57
CA CYS A 127 -16.69 -9.97 -6.39
C CYS A 127 -16.89 -11.47 -6.66
N LYS A 128 -17.06 -12.27 -5.59
CA LYS A 128 -17.21 -13.73 -5.70
C LYS A 128 -18.64 -14.14 -6.04
N ALA A 129 -19.60 -13.47 -5.42
CA ALA A 129 -21.02 -13.59 -5.70
C ALA A 129 -21.71 -12.23 -5.45
N ASP A 130 -23.00 -12.14 -5.72
CA ASP A 130 -23.76 -10.92 -5.46
C ASP A 130 -23.66 -10.57 -3.96
N ASN A 131 -23.22 -9.36 -3.67
CA ASN A 131 -22.97 -8.86 -2.32
C ASN A 131 -21.99 -9.71 -1.47
N ASP A 132 -21.14 -10.52 -2.11
CA ASP A 132 -20.06 -11.30 -1.47
C ASP A 132 -18.73 -10.93 -2.12
N LEU A 133 -18.01 -10.01 -1.48
CA LEU A 133 -16.74 -9.51 -1.95
C LEU A 133 -15.60 -9.94 -1.02
N LEU A 134 -14.42 -10.11 -1.61
CA LEU A 134 -13.17 -10.32 -0.90
C LEU A 134 -12.26 -9.13 -1.18
N VAL A 135 -11.55 -8.67 -0.16
CA VAL A 135 -10.61 -7.55 -0.25
C VAL A 135 -9.23 -8.01 0.22
N ASN A 136 -8.19 -7.67 -0.53
CA ASN A 136 -6.83 -8.05 -0.19
C ASN A 136 -5.84 -6.93 -0.50
N ALA A 137 -4.92 -6.69 0.44
CA ALA A 137 -3.82 -5.76 0.24
C ALA A 137 -2.70 -6.45 -0.56
N ARG A 138 -2.02 -5.70 -1.43
CA ARG A 138 -0.93 -6.22 -2.25
C ARG A 138 0.41 -5.69 -1.78
N GLY A 139 1.40 -6.59 -1.74
CA GLY A 139 2.75 -6.28 -1.29
C GLY A 139 3.62 -5.71 -2.39
N LYS A 140 4.94 -5.80 -2.18
CA LYS A 140 5.95 -5.18 -3.04
C LYS A 140 6.06 -5.89 -4.39
N GLU A 141 5.89 -7.19 -4.46
CA GLU A 141 5.89 -7.92 -5.73
C GLU A 141 4.46 -8.06 -6.29
N GLY A 142 3.52 -7.37 -5.66
CA GLY A 142 2.10 -7.51 -5.93
C GLY A 142 1.58 -8.87 -5.50
N GLU A 143 2.19 -9.49 -4.49
CA GLU A 143 1.71 -10.66 -3.79
C GLU A 143 0.53 -10.32 -2.85
N PRO A 144 -0.44 -11.22 -2.67
CA PRO A 144 -1.48 -11.02 -1.66
C PRO A 144 -0.84 -10.99 -0.25
N LEU A 145 -1.19 -9.99 0.55
CA LEU A 145 -0.71 -9.85 1.92
C LEU A 145 -1.58 -10.58 2.95
N PHE A 146 -2.79 -10.94 2.54
CA PHE A 146 -3.67 -11.86 3.23
C PHE A 146 -3.78 -13.13 2.41
N ASP A 147 -3.69 -14.31 3.04
CA ASP A 147 -3.95 -15.56 2.33
C ASP A 147 -5.40 -15.61 1.86
N PHE A 148 -5.74 -16.44 0.86
CA PHE A 148 -7.11 -16.54 0.33
C PHE A 148 -8.15 -16.85 1.42
N ASN A 149 -7.79 -17.68 2.41
CA ASN A 149 -8.65 -17.99 3.56
C ASN A 149 -8.79 -16.83 4.56
N ASN A 150 -7.89 -15.85 4.49
CA ASN A 150 -7.78 -14.71 5.42
C ASN A 150 -8.00 -13.36 4.72
N ALA A 151 -8.47 -13.36 3.47
CA ALA A 151 -8.90 -12.14 2.80
C ALA A 151 -10.04 -11.47 3.59
N LEU A 152 -10.09 -10.15 3.55
CA LEU A 152 -11.08 -9.39 4.30
C LEU A 152 -12.45 -9.54 3.61
N PRO A 153 -13.46 -10.17 4.25
CA PRO A 153 -14.77 -10.33 3.64
C PRO A 153 -15.54 -9.02 3.67
N ALA A 154 -16.16 -8.66 2.56
CA ALA A 154 -17.10 -7.55 2.44
C ALA A 154 -18.42 -8.12 1.95
N ASN A 155 -19.25 -8.57 2.90
CA ASN A 155 -20.55 -9.17 2.65
C ASN A 155 -21.67 -8.30 3.21
N LYS A 156 -22.85 -8.38 2.59
CA LYS A 156 -24.05 -7.68 3.07
C LYS A 156 -24.65 -8.33 4.33
N HIS A 157 -24.39 -9.62 4.58
CA HIS A 157 -24.80 -10.38 5.77
C HIS A 157 -23.80 -11.47 6.12
#